data_AF-A0A954X7F3-F1
#
_entry.id   AF-A0A954X7F3-F1
#
_cell.length_a   1.000
_cell.length_b   1.000
_cell.length_c   1.000
_cell.angle_alpha   90.00
_cell.angle_beta   90.00
_cell.angle_gamma   90.00
#
_symmetry.space_group_name_H-M   'P 1'
#
loop_
_entity.id
_entity.type
_entity.pdbx_description
1 polymer ?
#
loop_
_entity_poly.entity_id
_entity_poly.type
_entity_poly.pdbx_seq_one_letter_code
_entity_poly.pdbx_strand_id
1 'polypeptide(L)' 'MKTYLVATLARYVLVDAEDETQARELGRPALHDLYADVRERLGKEVPIEIRTVREATDEEIQLWTWHHEMLAKEKQQ' A
#
# COMPACT_ATOMS: atom_id res chain seq x y z
N MET A 1 -2.77 -1.55 -17.57
CA MET A 1 -2.46 -1.14 -16.19
C MET A 1 -3.72 -1.26 -15.36
N LYS A 2 -3.64 -1.92 -14.21
CA LYS A 2 -4.73 -2.13 -13.26
C LYS A 2 -4.23 -1.82 -11.85
N THR A 3 -5.13 -1.54 -10.93
CA THR A 3 -4.78 -1.35 -9.52
C THR A 3 -4.81 -2.69 -8.80
N TYR A 4 -3.73 -3.01 -8.09
CA TYR A 4 -3.56 -4.23 -7.32
C TYR A 4 -3.50 -3.92 -5.83
N LEU A 5 -4.14 -4.77 -5.03
CA LEU A 5 -3.98 -4.82 -3.59
C LEU A 5 -2.79 -5.73 -3.23
N VAL A 6 -1.82 -5.17 -2.53
CA VAL A 6 -0.64 -5.89 -2.03
C VAL A 6 -0.65 -5.83 -0.51
N ALA A 7 -0.80 -6.97 0.14
CA ALA A 7 -1.02 -7.03 1.58
C ALA A 7 -0.05 -7.97 2.31
N THR A 8 0.38 -7.51 3.48
CA THR A 8 0.89 -8.35 4.56
C THR A 8 -0.26 -8.84 5.43
N LEU A 9 0.05 -9.50 6.56
CA LEU A 9 -0.96 -9.85 7.56
C LEU A 9 -1.65 -8.64 8.18
N ALA A 10 -0.95 -7.51 8.33
CA ALA A 10 -1.41 -6.39 9.15
C ALA A 10 -1.62 -5.08 8.37
N ARG A 11 -1.05 -4.97 7.17
CA ARG A 11 -1.08 -3.73 6.37
C ARG A 11 -1.21 -4.06 4.88
N TYR A 12 -1.79 -3.15 4.12
CA TYR A 12 -1.90 -3.27 2.68
C TYR A 12 -1.64 -1.92 2.00
N VAL A 13 -1.28 -1.98 0.73
CA VAL A 13 -1.16 -0.84 -0.18
C VAL A 13 -1.88 -1.16 -1.49
N LEU A 14 -2.32 -0.11 -2.18
CA LEU A 14 -2.77 -0.20 -3.56
C LEU A 14 -1.68 0.35 -4.48
N VAL A 15 -1.38 -0.36 -5.56
CA VAL A 15 -0.39 0.04 -6.57
C VAL A 15 -0.92 -0.22 -7.96
N ASP A 16 -0.60 0.65 -8.90
CA ASP A 16 -0.88 0.40 -10.31
C ASP A 16 0.23 -0.46 -10.93
N ALA A 17 -0.17 -1.56 -11.58
CA ALA A 17 0.74 -2.52 -12.20
C ALA A 17 0.09 -3.19 -13.43
N GLU A 18 0.91 -3.88 -14.23
CA GLU A 18 0.49 -4.68 -15.37
C GLU A 18 0.09 -6.10 -14.97
N ASP A 19 0.76 -6.66 -13.96
CA ASP A 19 0.51 -7.98 -13.42
C ASP A 19 0.85 -8.09 -11.91
N GLU A 20 0.57 -9.25 -11.31
CA GLU A 20 0.83 -9.49 -9.88
C GLU A 20 2.32 -9.50 -9.52
N THR A 21 3.21 -9.83 -10.46
CA THR A 21 4.66 -9.84 -10.20
C THR A 21 5.14 -8.40 -10.04
N GLN A 22 4.79 -7.54 -10.99
CA GLN A 22 5.11 -6.12 -10.93
C GLN A 22 4.42 -5.46 -9.73
N ALA A 23 3.16 -5.81 -9.43
CA ALA A 23 2.47 -5.31 -8.24
C ALA A 23 3.24 -5.66 -6.95
N ARG A 24 3.75 -6.89 -6.84
CA ARG A 24 4.55 -7.33 -5.68
C ARG A 24 5.86 -6.52 -5.56
N GLU A 25 6.54 -6.28 -6.66
CA GLU A 25 7.78 -5.48 -6.69
C GLU A 25 7.54 -4.03 -6.28
N LEU A 26 6.47 -3.41 -6.80
CA LEU A 26 6.09 -2.03 -6.47
C LEU A 26 5.52 -1.89 -5.06
N GLY A 27 4.75 -2.87 -4.59
CA GLY A 27 4.11 -2.83 -3.27
C GLY A 27 5.08 -3.05 -2.11
N ARG A 28 6.20 -3.77 -2.32
CA ARG A 28 7.20 -4.02 -1.28
C ARG A 28 7.82 -2.73 -0.69
N PRO A 29 8.36 -1.77 -1.47
CA PRO A 29 8.88 -0.53 -0.92
C PRO A 29 7.78 0.33 -0.28
N ALA A 30 6.59 0.41 -0.87
CA ALA A 30 5.46 1.15 -0.29
C ALA A 30 5.04 0.59 1.08
N LEU A 31 5.01 -0.74 1.23
CA LEU A 31 4.81 -1.39 2.52
C LEU A 31 5.96 -1.08 3.48
N HIS A 32 7.21 -1.04 3.00
CA HIS A 32 8.35 -0.67 3.85
C HIS A 32 8.17 0.73 4.40
N ASP A 33 7.84 1.72 3.57
CA ASP A 33 7.58 3.08 4.04
C ASP A 33 6.45 3.11 5.06
N LEU A 34 5.37 2.36 4.82
CA LEU A 34 4.26 2.28 5.75
C LEU A 34 4.69 1.77 7.13
N TYR A 35 5.65 0.85 7.22
CA TYR A 35 6.23 0.31 8.47
C TYR A 35 7.29 1.20 9.15
N ALA A 36 7.54 2.43 8.68
CA ALA A 36 8.55 3.32 9.26
C ALA A 36 8.32 3.58 10.76
N ASP A 37 7.08 3.83 11.16
CA ASP A 37 6.67 4.04 12.56
C ASP A 37 7.02 2.85 13.47
N VAL A 38 6.77 1.64 12.98
CA VAL A 38 7.04 0.41 13.72
C VAL A 38 8.54 0.16 13.80
N ARG A 39 9.30 0.41 12.73
CA ARG A 39 10.76 0.27 12.73
C ARG A 39 11.40 1.23 13.71
N GLU A 40 10.99 2.49 13.72
CA GLU A 40 11.49 3.51 14.65
C GLU A 40 11.23 3.08 16.10
N ARG A 41 9.99 2.66 16.41
CA ARG A 41 9.62 2.22 17.75
C ARG A 41 10.38 0.97 18.22
N LEU A 42 10.63 0.01 17.33
CA LEU A 42 11.30 -1.24 17.68
C LEU A 42 12.83 -1.16 17.58
N GLY A 43 13.38 -0.09 16.98
CA GLY A 43 14.81 0.07 16.75
C GLY A 43 15.41 -0.99 15.82
N LYS A 44 14.60 -1.64 14.97
CA LYS A 44 15.04 -2.71 14.07
C LYS A 44 14.18 -2.81 12.82
N GLU A 45 14.74 -3.45 11.79
CA GLU A 45 14.01 -3.78 10.57
C GLU A 45 12.83 -4.72 10.84
N VAL A 46 11.74 -4.47 10.12
CA VAL A 46 10.52 -5.28 10.16
C VAL A 46 10.46 -6.08 8.86
N PRO A 47 10.51 -7.42 8.92
CA PRO A 47 10.38 -8.25 7.73
C PRO A 47 9.03 -8.03 7.05
N ILE A 48 9.05 -7.81 5.73
CA ILE A 48 7.84 -7.67 4.92
C ILE A 48 7.56 -9.00 4.22
N GLU A 49 6.58 -9.71 4.76
CA GLU A 49 6.00 -10.91 4.17
C GLU A 49 4.69 -10.54 3.45
N ILE A 50 4.74 -10.49 2.12
CA ILE A 50 3.56 -10.24 1.27
C ILE A 50 2.80 -11.55 1.11
N ARG A 51 1.60 -11.59 1.68
CA ARG A 51 0.72 -12.77 1.73
C ARG A 51 -0.33 -12.78 0.62
N THR A 52 -0.79 -11.59 0.22
CA THR A 52 -1.83 -11.43 -0.79
C THR A 52 -1.37 -10.45 -1.85
N VAL A 53 -1.53 -10.84 -3.11
CA VAL A 53 -1.50 -9.96 -4.27
C VAL A 53 -2.70 -10.33 -5.11
N ARG A 54 -3.54 -9.35 -5.44
CA ARG A 54 -4.69 -9.52 -6.34
C ARG A 54 -5.11 -8.18 -6.91
N GLU A 55 -5.90 -8.19 -7.97
CA GLU A 55 -6.59 -6.97 -8.42
C GLU A 55 -7.44 -6.41 -7.28
N ALA A 56 -7.37 -5.08 -7.11
CA ALA A 56 -8.18 -4.36 -6.13
C ALA A 56 -9.64 -4.32 -6.60
N THR A 57 -10.58 -4.34 -5.66
CA THR A 57 -12.00 -4.15 -6.00
C THR A 57 -12.29 -2.68 -6.28
N ASP A 58 -13.35 -2.40 -7.02
CA ASP A 58 -13.77 -1.02 -7.30
C ASP A 58 -14.01 -0.21 -6.01
N GLU A 59 -14.56 -0.85 -4.98
CA GLU A 59 -14.78 -0.23 -3.66
C GLU A 59 -13.45 0.15 -2.96
N GLU A 60 -12.45 -0.73 -3.02
CA GLU A 60 -11.10 -0.47 -2.46
C GLU A 60 -10.44 0.71 -3.18
N ILE A 61 -10.55 0.75 -4.52
CA ILE A 61 -10.01 1.84 -5.35
C ILE A 61 -10.72 3.16 -5.04
N GLN A 62 -12.05 3.16 -4.92
CA GLN A 62 -12.84 4.35 -4.61
C GLN A 62 -12.48 4.91 -3.23
N LEU A 63 -12.38 4.06 -2.21
CA LEU A 63 -12.01 4.47 -0.86
C LEU A 63 -10.60 5.08 -0.84
N TRP A 64 -9.65 4.44 -1.52
CA TRP A 64 -8.28 4.92 -1.61
C TRP A 64 -8.19 6.29 -2.31
N THR A 65 -8.93 6.46 -3.41
CA THR A 65 -8.99 7.73 -4.15
C THR A 65 -9.57 8.84 -3.27
N TRP A 66 -10.70 8.56 -2.62
CA TRP A 66 -11.33 9.51 -1.69
C TRP A 66 -10.39 9.93 -0.56
N HIS A 67 -9.66 8.98 0.03
CA HIS A 67 -8.69 9.29 1.09
C HIS A 67 -7.59 10.26 0.61
N HIS A 68 -7.05 10.04 -0.60
CA HIS A 68 -6.03 10.92 -1.17
C HIS A 68 -6.58 12.30 -1.50
N GLU A 69 -7.81 12.40 -2.00
CA GLU A 69 -8.48 13.68 -2.23
C GLU A 69 -8.68 14.46 -0.93
N MET A 70 -9.07 13.78 0.15
CA MET A 70 -9.24 14.41 1.46
C MET A 70 -7.91 14.90 2.03
N LEU A 71 -6.84 14.09 1.97
CA LEU A 71 -5.50 14.52 2.38
C LEU A 71 -4.99 15.71 1.57
N ALA A 72 -5.28 15.77 0.27
CA ALA A 72 -4.91 16.90 -0.58
C ALA A 72 -5.64 18.18 -0.16
N LYS A 73 -6.92 18.09 0.21
CA LYS A 73 -7.71 19.23 0.70
C LYS A 73 -7.22 19.72 2.07
N GLU A 74 -6.87 18.81 2.98
CA GLU A 74 -6.32 19.17 4.30
C GLU A 74 -4.99 19.93 4.19
N LYS A 75 -4.12 19.55 3.24
CA LYS A 75 -2.83 20.23 3.01
C LYS A 75 -2.95 21.63 2.40
N GLN A 76 -4.12 22.00 1.88
CA GLN A 76 -4.37 23.31 1.26
C GLN A 76 -4.95 24.34 2.24
N GLN A 77 -5.21 23.96 3.49
CA GLN A 77 -5.66 24.83 4.58
C GLN A 77 -4.48 25.23 5.48
#